data_AF-A0A453IW36-F1
#
_entry.id   AF-A0A453IW36-F1
#
_cell.length_a   1.000
_cell.length_b   1.000
_cell.length_c   1.000
_cell.angle_alpha   90.00
_cell.angle_beta   90.00
_cell.angle_gamma   90.00
#
_symmetry.space_group_name_H-M   'P 1'
#
loop_
_entity.id
_entity.type
_entity.pdbx_description
1 polymer ?
#
loop_
_entity_poly.entity_id
_entity_poly.type
_entity_poly.pdbx_seq_one_letter_code
_entity_poly.pdbx_strand_id
1 'polypeptide(L)'
;MMLVHWGNTNTKHEKSTTAYWADNWDDIPLDRRGNHPCFDPRKDLVLPAWKEPNPGAIWLKLWARPRINRTTLFYFNGNLGPAYEEGRREDTYSMGIRQKLAAEFGSTPNKQGKLGRQHTANVTVTYLKSEMYYEELASSIFCGVLPGDGWSGRMEDSMLQGCIPVIIQDGIFLPYENVLNYNSFAVR
;
A
#
# COMPACT_ATOMS: atom_id res chain seq x y z
N MET A 1 21.89 -4.73 13.56
CA MET A 1 20.97 -3.84 12.83
C MET A 1 20.90 -4.32 11.40
N MET A 2 19.71 -4.68 10.93
CA MET A 2 19.45 -5.05 9.53
C MET A 2 18.63 -3.97 8.84
N LEU A 3 18.93 -3.73 7.56
CA LEU A 3 18.09 -2.93 6.69
C LEU A 3 17.14 -3.89 5.96
N VAL A 4 15.84 -3.73 6.17
CA VAL A 4 14.85 -4.68 5.64
C VAL A 4 13.87 -3.98 4.71
N HIS A 5 13.47 -4.71 3.66
CA HIS A 5 12.37 -4.30 2.81
C HIS A 5 11.00 -4.67 3.41
N TRP A 6 10.95 -5.43 4.51
CA TRP A 6 9.69 -5.90 5.11
C TRP A 6 9.74 -5.87 6.63
N GLY A 7 8.94 -5.01 7.26
CA GLY A 7 8.86 -4.87 8.71
C GLY A 7 7.90 -5.87 9.38
N ASN A 8 7.91 -7.15 9.02
CA ASN A 8 6.97 -8.12 9.59
C ASN A 8 7.41 -8.48 11.01
N THR A 9 6.64 -8.03 11.99
CA THR A 9 6.92 -8.27 13.42
C THR A 9 6.54 -9.68 13.88
N ASN A 10 5.94 -10.50 13.02
CA ASN A 10 5.35 -11.81 13.33
C ASN A 10 4.24 -11.77 14.41
N THR A 11 3.76 -10.59 14.81
CA THR A 11 2.73 -10.43 15.85
C THR A 11 1.33 -10.84 15.38
N LYS A 12 1.07 -10.74 14.06
CA LYS A 12 -0.20 -11.08 13.43
C LYS A 12 -0.07 -12.12 12.31
N HIS A 13 1.14 -12.26 11.76
CA HIS A 13 1.44 -13.07 10.59
C HIS A 13 2.69 -13.91 10.84
N GLU A 14 2.52 -15.13 11.34
CA GLU A 14 3.59 -16.09 11.66
C GLU A 14 4.18 -16.81 10.44
N LYS A 15 3.64 -16.53 9.25
CA LYS A 15 4.07 -17.08 7.96
C LYS A 15 4.33 -15.95 6.97
N SER A 16 5.05 -16.25 5.89
CA SER A 16 5.26 -15.27 4.84
C SER A 16 3.95 -14.85 4.19
N THR A 17 3.78 -13.54 4.02
CA THR A 17 2.58 -12.90 3.47
C THR A 17 2.80 -12.33 2.07
N THR A 18 3.92 -12.69 1.45
CA THR A 18 4.30 -12.26 0.10
C THR A 18 3.72 -13.21 -0.95
N ALA A 19 3.42 -12.69 -2.14
CA ALA A 19 3.23 -13.49 -3.35
C ALA A 19 4.48 -13.52 -4.23
N TYR A 20 5.60 -12.94 -3.79
CA TYR A 20 6.89 -13.07 -4.47
C TYR A 20 7.66 -14.27 -3.91
N TRP A 21 7.82 -15.30 -4.74
CA TRP A 21 8.39 -16.59 -4.32
C TRP A 21 9.75 -16.48 -3.62
N ALA A 22 10.61 -15.53 -4.02
CA ALA A 22 11.94 -15.37 -3.42
C ALA A 22 11.90 -14.74 -2.02
N ASP A 23 10.82 -14.02 -1.68
CA ASP A 23 10.60 -13.48 -0.34
C ASP A 23 9.85 -14.48 0.56
N ASN A 24 9.44 -15.64 0.02
CA ASN A 24 8.79 -16.67 0.82
C ASN A 24 9.81 -17.38 1.70
N TRP A 25 9.81 -17.02 2.97
CA TRP A 25 10.70 -17.62 3.98
C TRP A 25 10.10 -18.86 4.63
N ASP A 26 8.85 -19.24 4.34
CA ASP A 26 8.18 -20.40 4.97
C ASP A 26 8.94 -21.71 4.75
N ASP A 27 9.60 -21.85 3.61
CA ASP A 27 10.35 -23.05 3.23
C ASP A 27 11.74 -23.13 3.89
N ILE A 28 12.19 -22.07 4.58
CA ILE A 28 13.47 -22.08 5.30
C ILE A 28 13.32 -22.97 6.54
N PRO A 29 14.12 -24.06 6.66
CA PRO A 29 14.07 -24.97 7.81
C PRO A 29 14.27 -24.24 9.15
N LEU A 30 13.58 -24.69 10.21
CA LEU A 30 13.56 -24.01 11.50
C LEU A 30 14.95 -23.89 12.14
N ASP A 31 15.78 -24.93 11.99
CA ASP A 31 17.17 -24.97 12.43
C ASP A 31 18.04 -23.93 11.72
N ARG A 32 17.72 -23.58 10.47
CA ARG A 32 18.39 -22.53 9.69
C ARG A 32 17.81 -21.14 9.94
N ARG A 33 16.51 -21.04 10.22
CA ARG A 33 15.83 -19.78 10.54
C ARG A 33 16.24 -19.26 11.93
N GLY A 34 16.62 -20.16 12.83
CA GLY A 34 16.95 -19.82 14.21
C GLY A 34 15.73 -19.37 15.01
N ASN A 35 15.97 -18.92 16.25
CA ASN A 35 14.93 -18.41 17.16
C ASN A 35 15.03 -16.88 17.28
N HIS A 36 14.86 -16.18 16.16
CA HIS A 36 14.79 -14.73 16.12
C HIS A 36 13.67 -14.28 15.16
N PRO A 37 13.02 -13.13 15.40
CA PRO A 37 12.05 -12.61 14.45
C PRO A 37 12.76 -12.20 13.15
N CYS A 38 12.00 -12.14 12.05
CA CYS A 38 12.49 -11.64 10.77
C CYS A 38 12.82 -10.13 10.84
N PHE A 39 12.14 -9.40 11.73
CA PHE A 39 12.34 -7.98 11.97
C PHE A 39 12.14 -7.65 13.46
N ASP A 40 13.06 -6.88 14.06
CA ASP A 40 12.91 -6.32 15.41
C ASP A 40 12.94 -4.77 15.34
N PRO A 41 11.81 -4.09 15.62
CA PRO A 41 11.71 -2.63 15.50
C PRO A 41 12.63 -1.85 16.45
N ARG A 42 13.23 -2.50 17.46
CA ARG A 42 14.18 -1.86 18.39
C ARG A 42 15.58 -1.73 17.79
N LYS A 43 15.93 -2.52 16.76
CA LYS A 43 17.29 -2.59 16.22
C LYS A 43 17.39 -2.59 14.70
N ASP A 44 16.29 -2.89 13.99
CA ASP A 44 16.26 -3.00 12.53
C ASP A 44 15.50 -1.82 11.93
N LEU A 45 15.82 -1.47 10.68
CA LEU A 45 15.23 -0.34 9.99
C LEU A 45 14.53 -0.81 8.71
N VAL A 46 13.26 -0.41 8.55
CA VAL A 46 12.52 -0.61 7.31
C VAL A 46 12.93 0.51 6.34
N LEU A 47 13.47 0.13 5.19
CA LEU A 47 13.87 1.11 4.17
C LEU A 47 12.63 1.67 3.46
N PRO A 48 12.55 3.00 3.27
CA PRO A 48 11.52 3.61 2.42
C PRO A 48 11.75 3.26 0.96
N ALA A 49 10.73 3.52 0.13
CA ALA A 49 10.76 3.15 -1.27
C ALA A 49 11.69 4.11 -2.00
N TRP A 50 12.60 3.56 -2.79
CA TRP A 50 13.37 4.36 -3.73
C TRP A 50 12.46 4.84 -4.85
N LYS A 51 12.30 6.16 -4.98
CA LYS A 51 11.41 6.78 -5.96
C LYS A 51 12.11 7.88 -6.70
N GLU A 52 11.84 7.93 -8.00
CA GLU A 52 12.20 9.09 -8.81
C GLU A 52 11.27 10.26 -8.45
N PRO A 53 11.82 11.43 -8.09
CA PRO A 53 11.03 12.62 -7.87
C PRO A 53 10.22 12.97 -9.13
N ASN A 54 8.96 13.40 -8.96
CA ASN A 54 8.17 13.95 -10.06
C ASN A 54 8.27 15.49 -10.04
N PRO A 55 8.99 16.13 -10.99
CA PRO A 55 9.15 17.58 -10.99
C PRO A 55 7.83 18.33 -11.18
N GLY A 56 6.89 17.77 -11.94
CA GLY A 56 5.57 18.36 -12.18
C GLY A 56 4.77 18.51 -10.90
N ALA A 57 4.74 17.47 -10.05
CA ALA A 57 4.09 17.53 -8.74
C ALA A 57 4.67 18.64 -7.84
N ILE A 58 5.99 18.88 -7.95
CA ILE A 58 6.68 19.93 -7.20
C ILE A 58 6.32 21.32 -7.73
N TRP A 59 6.41 21.53 -9.05
CA TRP A 59 6.12 22.81 -9.68
C TRP A 59 4.66 23.23 -9.50
N LEU A 60 3.74 22.28 -9.58
CA LEU A 60 2.30 22.52 -9.37
C LEU A 60 1.92 22.68 -7.89
N LYS A 61 2.86 22.46 -6.96
CA LYS A 61 2.63 22.51 -5.50
C LYS A 61 1.41 21.69 -5.08
N LEU A 62 1.30 20.47 -5.59
CA LEU A 62 0.12 19.62 -5.44
C LEU A 62 -0.28 19.39 -3.96
N TRP A 63 0.69 19.30 -3.04
CA TRP A 63 0.44 19.22 -1.59
C TRP A 63 -0.39 20.38 -1.02
N ALA A 64 -0.31 21.56 -1.64
CA ALA A 64 -0.99 22.77 -1.20
C ALA A 64 -2.41 22.90 -1.75
N ARG A 65 -2.92 21.89 -2.48
CA ARG A 65 -4.29 21.91 -3.03
C ARG A 65 -5.31 22.03 -1.88
N PRO A 66 -6.20 23.05 -1.91
CA PRO A 66 -7.14 23.29 -0.82
C PRO A 66 -8.19 22.19 -0.72
N ARG A 67 -8.70 21.94 0.49
CA ARG A 67 -9.68 20.89 0.77
C ARG A 67 -10.93 20.94 -0.13
N ILE A 68 -11.42 22.13 -0.47
CA ILE A 68 -12.59 22.32 -1.35
C ILE A 68 -12.37 21.76 -2.77
N ASN A 69 -11.12 21.63 -3.20
CA ASN A 69 -10.74 21.10 -4.51
C ASN A 69 -10.40 19.60 -4.45
N ARG A 70 -10.58 18.93 -3.30
CA ARG A 70 -10.36 17.49 -3.14
C ARG A 70 -11.68 16.75 -3.24
N THR A 71 -12.06 16.39 -4.46
CA THR A 71 -13.38 15.85 -4.80
C THR A 71 -13.47 14.33 -4.63
N THR A 72 -12.35 13.62 -4.68
CA THR A 72 -12.31 12.17 -4.46
C THR A 72 -12.22 11.88 -2.97
N LEU A 73 -13.17 11.12 -2.43
CA LEU A 73 -13.19 10.73 -1.02
C LEU A 73 -12.05 9.76 -0.74
N PHE A 74 -11.98 8.65 -1.49
CA PHE A 74 -10.95 7.62 -1.32
C PHE A 74 -10.32 7.27 -2.66
N TYR A 75 -8.99 7.17 -2.67
CA TYR A 75 -8.23 6.79 -3.85
C TYR A 75 -7.26 5.64 -3.56
N PHE A 76 -7.26 4.66 -4.45
CA PHE A 76 -6.25 3.63 -4.52
C PHE A 76 -6.04 3.22 -5.98
N ASN A 77 -4.78 3.08 -6.37
CA ASN A 77 -4.43 2.46 -7.65
C ASN A 77 -3.37 1.37 -7.48
N GLY A 78 -3.31 0.46 -8.43
CA GLY A 78 -2.31 -0.59 -8.52
C GLY A 78 -2.91 -1.98 -8.42
N ASN A 79 -2.07 -3.00 -8.62
CA ASN A 79 -2.50 -4.38 -8.82
C ASN A 79 -3.60 -4.82 -7.83
N LEU A 80 -4.75 -5.26 -8.34
CA LEU A 80 -5.92 -5.69 -7.57
C LEU A 80 -6.08 -7.22 -7.54
N GLY A 81 -5.05 -7.95 -7.96
CA GLY A 81 -5.05 -9.42 -8.00
C GLY A 81 -5.77 -10.01 -9.22
N PRO A 82 -6.06 -11.32 -9.19
CA PRO A 82 -6.28 -12.11 -10.41
C PRO A 82 -7.59 -11.80 -11.16
N ALA A 83 -8.53 -11.13 -10.49
CA ALA A 83 -9.79 -10.69 -11.09
C ALA A 83 -9.61 -9.63 -12.19
N TYR A 84 -8.46 -8.97 -12.25
CA TYR A 84 -8.15 -7.91 -13.22
C TYR A 84 -7.11 -8.36 -14.24
N GLU A 85 -7.10 -7.70 -15.40
CA GLU A 85 -6.08 -7.93 -16.41
C GLU A 85 -4.69 -7.58 -15.85
N GLU A 86 -3.69 -8.40 -16.20
CA GLU A 86 -2.31 -8.25 -15.70
C GLU A 86 -2.17 -8.30 -14.16
N GLY A 87 -3.24 -8.68 -13.46
CA GLY A 87 -3.26 -8.90 -12.03
C GLY A 87 -2.31 -10.02 -11.60
N ARG A 88 -1.75 -9.90 -10.39
CA ARG A 88 -1.00 -10.99 -9.73
C ARG A 88 -1.91 -12.21 -9.64
N ARG A 89 -1.36 -13.39 -9.90
CA ARG A 89 -2.16 -14.64 -9.97
C ARG A 89 -2.48 -15.19 -8.59
N GLU A 90 -1.62 -14.92 -7.62
CA GLU A 90 -1.71 -15.42 -6.27
C GLU A 90 -2.78 -14.67 -5.47
N ASP A 91 -3.76 -15.40 -4.94
CA ASP A 91 -4.81 -14.82 -4.08
C ASP A 91 -4.25 -14.28 -2.75
N THR A 92 -3.05 -14.73 -2.36
CA THR A 92 -2.33 -14.26 -1.17
C THR A 92 -1.65 -12.92 -1.35
N TYR A 93 -1.52 -12.42 -2.59
CA TYR A 93 -0.94 -11.10 -2.86
C TYR A 93 -1.63 -10.03 -2.02
N SER A 94 -0.86 -9.10 -1.43
CA SER A 94 -1.41 -8.06 -0.56
C SER A 94 -2.18 -8.59 0.66
N MET A 95 -1.93 -9.84 1.07
CA MET A 95 -2.71 -10.52 2.12
C MET A 95 -4.21 -10.59 1.80
N GLY A 96 -4.58 -10.59 0.52
CA GLY A 96 -5.98 -10.56 0.07
C GLY A 96 -6.69 -9.20 0.24
N ILE A 97 -6.00 -8.18 0.75
CA ILE A 97 -6.61 -6.88 1.10
C ILE A 97 -7.03 -6.13 -0.17
N ARG A 98 -6.15 -6.03 -1.17
CA ARG A 98 -6.45 -5.32 -2.43
C ARG A 98 -7.56 -6.00 -3.23
N GLN A 99 -7.61 -7.33 -3.21
CA GLN A 99 -8.63 -8.14 -3.86
C GLN A 99 -9.99 -7.88 -3.22
N LYS A 100 -10.05 -7.87 -1.88
CA LYS A 100 -11.28 -7.54 -1.15
C LYS A 100 -11.71 -6.09 -1.39
N LEU A 101 -10.77 -5.14 -1.38
CA LEU A 101 -11.04 -3.75 -1.72
C LEU A 101 -11.64 -3.63 -3.13
N ALA A 102 -11.09 -4.35 -4.11
CA ALA A 102 -11.57 -4.32 -5.48
C ALA A 102 -12.97 -4.93 -5.64
N ALA A 103 -13.23 -6.06 -4.96
CA ALA A 103 -14.54 -6.70 -4.97
C ALA A 103 -15.64 -5.81 -4.38
N GLU A 104 -15.29 -4.92 -3.43
CA GLU A 104 -16.21 -3.96 -2.84
C GLU A 104 -16.29 -2.66 -3.63
N PHE A 105 -15.16 -2.04 -3.99
CA PHE A 105 -15.11 -0.65 -4.45
C PHE A 105 -14.44 -0.45 -5.82
N GLY A 106 -14.10 -1.53 -6.54
CA GLY A 106 -13.45 -1.45 -7.85
C GLY A 106 -14.17 -0.53 -8.83
N SER A 107 -13.47 0.51 -9.31
CA SER A 107 -13.99 1.55 -10.20
C SER A 107 -13.80 1.23 -11.68
N THR A 108 -13.07 0.16 -11.98
CA THR A 108 -12.94 -0.37 -13.35
C THR A 108 -13.54 -1.78 -13.41
N PRO A 109 -14.17 -2.16 -14.54
CA PRO A 109 -14.68 -3.51 -14.71
C PRO A 109 -13.58 -4.56 -14.55
N ASN A 110 -13.90 -5.65 -13.86
CA ASN A 110 -13.05 -6.84 -13.81
C ASN A 110 -13.15 -7.67 -15.10
N LYS A 111 -12.47 -8.82 -15.17
CA LYS A 111 -12.52 -9.76 -16.32
C LYS A 111 -13.92 -10.26 -16.69
N GLN A 112 -14.88 -10.18 -15.77
CA GLN A 112 -16.28 -10.53 -15.98
C GLN A 112 -17.16 -9.31 -16.31
N GLY A 113 -16.56 -8.14 -16.54
CA GLY A 113 -17.28 -6.90 -16.88
C GLY A 113 -17.99 -6.25 -15.70
N LYS A 114 -17.68 -6.61 -14.44
CA LYS A 114 -18.36 -6.10 -13.24
C LYS A 114 -17.52 -5.09 -12.48
N LEU A 115 -18.17 -4.04 -11.98
CA LEU A 115 -17.63 -3.10 -10.99
C LEU A 115 -17.72 -3.69 -9.57
N GLY A 116 -17.07 -3.03 -8.60
CA GLY A 116 -17.21 -3.35 -7.19
C GLY A 116 -18.66 -3.23 -6.70
N ARG A 117 -19.04 -4.07 -5.73
CA ARG A 117 -20.42 -4.13 -5.18
C ARG A 117 -20.96 -2.80 -4.65
N GLN A 118 -20.08 -1.98 -4.10
CA GLN A 118 -20.33 -0.68 -3.50
C GLN A 118 -19.64 0.45 -4.29
N HIS A 119 -19.43 0.25 -5.59
CA HIS A 119 -18.88 1.29 -6.46
C HIS A 119 -19.66 2.60 -6.34
N THR A 120 -18.93 3.71 -6.22
CA THR A 120 -19.47 5.07 -6.14
C THR A 120 -18.51 6.06 -6.79
N ALA A 121 -19.03 7.16 -7.33
CA ALA A 121 -18.29 8.09 -8.17
C ALA A 121 -17.14 8.83 -7.44
N ASN A 122 -17.22 8.98 -6.12
CA ASN A 122 -16.19 9.65 -5.31
C ASN A 122 -15.19 8.66 -4.69
N VAL A 123 -15.22 7.38 -5.05
CA VAL A 123 -14.25 6.37 -4.64
C VAL A 123 -13.59 5.80 -5.89
N THR A 124 -12.27 5.94 -5.97
CA THR A 124 -11.46 5.48 -7.09
C THR A 124 -10.58 4.32 -6.64
N VAL A 125 -10.86 3.11 -7.14
CA VAL A 125 -10.06 1.91 -6.93
C VAL A 125 -9.78 1.27 -8.29
N THR A 126 -8.55 1.42 -8.78
CA THR A 126 -8.17 0.96 -10.13
C THR A 126 -6.96 0.03 -10.10
N TYR A 127 -6.89 -0.93 -11.02
CA TYR A 127 -5.84 -1.95 -11.03
C TYR A 127 -4.53 -1.50 -11.69
N LEU A 128 -4.57 -0.42 -12.48
CA LEU A 128 -3.43 0.15 -13.16
C LEU A 128 -2.98 1.45 -12.50
N LYS A 129 -1.68 1.71 -12.59
CA LYS A 129 -1.13 3.01 -12.23
C LYS A 129 -1.61 4.04 -13.25
N SER A 130 -2.17 5.15 -12.76
CA SER A 130 -2.56 6.29 -13.60
C SER A 130 -1.34 7.11 -14.01
N GLU A 131 -1.37 7.69 -15.21
CA GLU A 131 -0.40 8.70 -15.64
C GLU A 131 -0.54 10.00 -14.81
N MET A 132 -1.75 10.27 -14.34
CA MET A 132 -2.12 11.44 -13.50
C MET A 132 -2.02 11.12 -12.00
N TYR A 133 -1.21 10.13 -11.61
CA TYR A 133 -1.19 9.57 -10.26
C TYR A 133 -1.04 10.63 -9.16
N TYR A 134 -0.11 11.57 -9.31
CA TYR A 134 0.11 12.59 -8.27
C TYR A 134 -1.01 13.61 -8.22
N GLU A 135 -1.58 14.02 -9.36
CA GLU A 135 -2.76 14.90 -9.39
C GLU A 135 -3.98 14.25 -8.77
N GLU A 136 -4.18 12.94 -9.00
CA GLU A 136 -5.26 12.15 -8.42
C GLU A 136 -5.12 12.03 -6.89
N LEU A 137 -3.90 11.75 -6.39
CA LEU A 137 -3.62 11.81 -4.95
C LEU A 137 -3.92 13.19 -4.38
N ALA A 138 -3.48 14.25 -5.04
CA ALA A 138 -3.71 15.63 -4.59
C ALA A 138 -5.19 16.05 -4.62
N SER A 139 -5.99 15.45 -5.51
CA SER A 139 -7.45 15.61 -5.58
C SER A 139 -8.20 14.74 -4.57
N SER A 140 -7.51 13.89 -3.81
CA SER A 140 -8.14 12.92 -2.92
C SER A 140 -8.04 13.32 -1.45
N ILE A 141 -9.06 12.97 -0.67
CA ILE A 141 -9.06 13.20 0.79
C ILE A 141 -8.31 12.08 1.49
N PHE A 142 -8.65 10.82 1.19
CA PHE A 142 -8.06 9.61 1.76
C PHE A 142 -7.37 8.77 0.67
N CYS A 143 -6.19 8.24 0.97
CA CYS A 143 -5.42 7.43 0.02
C CYS A 143 -4.99 6.10 0.63
N GLY A 144 -5.32 5.01 -0.05
CA GLY A 144 -5.04 3.66 0.41
C GLY A 144 -3.55 3.34 0.44
N VAL A 145 -3.06 2.97 1.63
CA VAL A 145 -1.71 2.48 1.89
C VAL A 145 -1.83 1.00 2.24
N LEU A 146 -1.81 0.18 1.19
CA LEU A 146 -2.09 -1.26 1.26
C LEU A 146 -0.84 -2.07 0.86
N PRO A 147 -0.58 -3.21 1.49
CA PRO A 147 0.60 -4.01 1.24
C PRO A 147 0.63 -4.48 -0.21
N GLY A 148 1.79 -4.75 -0.77
CA GLY A 148 1.91 -5.52 -2.01
C GLY A 148 2.51 -6.88 -1.70
N ASP A 149 3.62 -7.18 -2.36
CA ASP A 149 4.66 -8.09 -1.87
C ASP A 149 5.58 -7.31 -0.91
N GLY A 150 5.00 -6.61 0.06
CA GLY A 150 5.77 -5.77 0.96
C GLY A 150 4.94 -4.94 1.92
N TRP A 151 5.62 -4.01 2.57
CA TRP A 151 4.97 -2.79 3.02
C TRP A 151 4.60 -1.91 1.80
N SER A 152 3.72 -0.92 1.99
CA SER A 152 3.21 -0.11 0.87
C SER A 152 4.06 1.13 0.62
N GLY A 153 4.75 1.18 -0.51
CA GLY A 153 5.38 2.39 -1.05
C GLY A 153 4.40 3.51 -1.43
N ARG A 154 3.16 3.55 -0.92
CA ARG A 154 2.17 4.61 -1.22
C ARG A 154 2.04 5.63 -0.09
N MET A 155 2.60 5.31 1.07
CA MET A 155 2.52 6.19 2.23
C MET A 155 3.18 7.54 1.95
N GLU A 156 4.40 7.52 1.43
CA GLU A 156 5.17 8.73 1.15
C GLU A 156 4.50 9.56 0.05
N ASP A 157 3.92 8.93 -0.97
CA ASP A 157 3.22 9.66 -2.03
C ASP A 157 1.96 10.35 -1.48
N SER A 158 1.20 9.65 -0.64
CA SER A 158 0.01 10.19 -0.01
C SER A 158 0.37 11.42 0.83
N MET A 159 1.40 11.30 1.68
CA MET A 159 1.91 12.40 2.51
C MET A 159 2.42 13.57 1.65
N LEU A 160 3.23 13.29 0.63
CA LEU A 160 3.83 14.30 -0.25
C LEU A 160 2.80 15.05 -1.10
N GLN A 161 1.61 14.49 -1.32
CA GLN A 161 0.51 15.16 -2.01
C GLN A 161 -0.61 15.64 -1.06
N GLY A 162 -0.39 15.53 0.25
CA GLY A 162 -1.34 15.97 1.27
C GLY A 162 -2.61 15.14 1.36
N CYS A 163 -2.62 13.93 0.81
CA CYS A 163 -3.72 12.98 0.94
C CYS A 163 -3.57 12.19 2.24
N ILE A 164 -4.65 12.04 3.01
CA ILE A 164 -4.63 11.37 4.33
C ILE A 164 -4.37 9.87 4.10
N PRO A 165 -3.26 9.31 4.60
CA PRO A 165 -2.98 7.88 4.45
C PRO A 165 -4.01 7.03 5.18
N VAL A 166 -4.58 6.04 4.51
CA VAL A 166 -5.40 4.98 5.11
C VAL A 166 -4.59 3.69 5.10
N ILE A 167 -3.99 3.37 6.23
CA ILE A 167 -3.03 2.28 6.40
C ILE A 167 -3.79 1.03 6.80
N ILE A 168 -3.78 0.01 5.94
CA ILE A 168 -4.37 -1.31 6.25
C ILE A 168 -3.26 -2.35 6.14
N GLN A 169 -2.40 -2.42 7.17
CA GLN A 169 -1.18 -3.22 7.18
C GLN A 169 -0.85 -3.74 8.59
N ASP A 170 -1.80 -4.42 9.23
CA ASP A 170 -1.62 -4.95 10.58
C ASP A 170 -0.40 -5.88 10.70
N GLY A 171 0.34 -5.77 11.80
CA GLY A 171 1.53 -6.58 12.07
C GLY A 171 2.76 -6.21 11.23
N ILE A 172 2.62 -5.26 10.29
CA ILE A 172 3.71 -4.73 9.47
C ILE A 172 4.12 -3.35 9.99
N PHE A 173 5.39 -3.25 10.35
CA PHE A 173 6.06 -1.99 10.67
C PHE A 173 6.44 -1.29 9.36
N LEU A 174 6.09 -0.01 9.26
CA LEU A 174 6.29 0.79 8.06
C LEU A 174 7.57 1.63 8.15
N PRO A 175 8.13 2.08 7.01
CA PRO A 175 9.20 3.08 7.03
C PRO A 175 8.78 4.29 7.85
N TYR A 176 9.73 4.96 8.53
CA TYR A 176 9.52 6.16 9.36
C TYR A 176 8.59 6.02 10.58
N GLU A 177 8.01 4.85 10.86
CA GLU A 177 7.10 4.66 12.00
C GLU A 177 7.80 4.86 13.36
N ASN A 178 9.13 4.77 13.40
CA ASN A 178 9.96 5.11 14.55
C ASN A 178 10.26 6.62 14.71
N VAL A 179 9.96 7.44 13.70
CA VAL A 179 10.25 8.89 13.68
C VAL A 179 8.96 9.72 13.61
N LEU A 180 7.95 9.24 12.89
CA LEU A 180 6.68 9.91 12.65
C LEU A 180 5.56 9.25 13.44
N ASN A 181 4.74 10.06 14.10
CA ASN A 181 3.54 9.57 14.80
C ASN A 181 2.38 9.40 13.80
N TYR A 182 2.22 8.22 13.23
CA TYR A 182 1.18 7.97 12.23
C TYR A 182 -0.24 8.17 12.76
N ASN A 183 -0.47 7.93 14.06
CA ASN A 183 -1.77 8.13 14.68
C ASN A 183 -2.19 9.61 14.73
N SER A 184 -1.27 10.56 14.51
CA SER A 184 -1.63 11.99 14.50
C SER A 184 -2.10 12.51 13.14
N PHE A 185 -1.92 11.75 12.06
CA PHE A 185 -2.24 12.23 10.70
C PHE A 185 -2.78 11.18 9.73
N ALA A 186 -2.72 9.89 10.06
CA ALA A 186 -3.22 8.79 9.24
C ALA A 186 -4.41 8.09 9.91
N VAL A 187 -5.19 7.36 9.10
CA VAL A 187 -6.19 6.41 9.59
C VAL A 187 -5.54 5.02 9.60
N ARG A 188 -5.58 4.34 10.74
CA ARG A 188 -5.04 2.98 10.93
C ARG A 188 -5.99 2.17 11.81
#